data_AF-A0A3L7UED8-F1
#
_entry.id   AF-A0A3L7UED8-F1
#
_cell.length_a   1.000
_cell.length_b   1.000
_cell.length_c   1.000
_cell.angle_alpha   90.00
_cell.angle_beta   90.00
_cell.angle_gamma   90.00
#
_symmetry.space_group_name_H-M   'P 1'
#
loop_
_entity.id
_entity.type
_entity.pdbx_description
1 polymer ?
#
loop_
_entity_poly.entity_id
_entity_poly.type
_entity_poly.pdbx_seq_one_letter_code
_entity_poly.pdbx_strand_id
1 'polypeptide(L)'
;MKPRSYFPIVVATLISALLVGSAMWPGISVLSGDEQPAKRDASGKDVEPGNRTSHVSVKDFSHLVADGDWSPAIQAAIDHVSAKNGYENGTTILFPPGTYKINKTIRLGKDRAHYGTRLSGYGAVLKGTKILDAQSVNYEERKQALAEAKDQFSLDALPGELDFDEKTNVGVPILELWDPPEIEGANFVIEGLTFDREAALVGVGIKVPAETVPKNITFRDVKINSQNVGVHINHCYQIRFESCLIRGNQIGIWGRNHFNSVSIINCEIRRQHRHGVVIGPNVNQWGNTGIHIAGNIFEEIKGYGILNLAGNGVTIIGNYFEMVGNSIGVLTPYWSTTIDTNAFMSFYGYGWNMNKHGGKVVSDQAHIILDSPDVQLRNNKYYGNGVMLFRLAGKTVLDTPPMIAEGVKFPHGAKAADSGGLGAYVYYADTGNFVFREFHLPSEDEALTQRIRQAKRKLEIATEDKEPQSRVAAQIVAQMEVGDILVSAGDFDRARVEYKQAFQYPAANQAEWRSTIQIAIADSYMKQKKYREAAAAYEEAQKIGVYGWRVEHAKTNLKQAKDLAAQER
;
A
#
# COMPACT_ATOMS: atom_id res chain seq x y z
N MET A 1 5.18 -60.69 -10.93
CA MET A 1 4.09 -61.04 -11.88
C MET A 1 3.50 -59.73 -12.42
N LYS A 2 3.25 -59.67 -13.73
CA LYS A 2 2.96 -58.47 -14.54
C LYS A 2 1.87 -57.54 -13.97
N PRO A 3 2.00 -56.20 -14.08
CA PRO A 3 0.85 -55.31 -14.10
C PRO A 3 0.39 -55.06 -15.55
N ARG A 4 -0.94 -54.89 -15.68
CA ARG A 4 -1.69 -54.74 -16.92
C ARG A 4 -1.45 -53.38 -17.58
N SER A 5 -1.45 -53.42 -18.91
CA SER A 5 -1.39 -52.34 -19.88
C SER A 5 -2.64 -51.45 -19.86
N TYR A 6 -2.44 -50.13 -19.82
CA TYR A 6 -3.44 -49.11 -20.16
C TYR A 6 -3.30 -48.74 -21.65
N PHE A 7 -4.42 -48.73 -22.37
CA PHE A 7 -4.56 -48.16 -23.72
C PHE A 7 -4.92 -46.66 -23.61
N PRO A 8 -4.46 -45.80 -24.54
CA PRO A 8 -4.76 -44.37 -24.52
C PRO A 8 -6.04 -44.04 -25.32
N ILE A 9 -6.79 -43.03 -24.88
CA ILE A 9 -7.82 -42.38 -25.69
C ILE A 9 -7.27 -41.05 -26.21
N VAL A 10 -7.44 -40.89 -27.52
CA VAL A 10 -7.01 -39.83 -28.42
C VAL A 10 -7.67 -38.50 -28.08
N VAL A 11 -6.86 -37.44 -27.97
CA VAL A 11 -7.33 -36.04 -27.98
C VAL A 11 -7.34 -35.57 -29.43
N ALA A 12 -8.54 -35.26 -29.94
CA ALA A 12 -8.71 -34.67 -31.25
C ALA A 12 -8.69 -33.14 -31.16
N THR A 13 -7.73 -32.56 -31.87
CA THR A 13 -7.59 -31.14 -32.19
C THR A 13 -8.69 -30.68 -33.13
N LEU A 14 -9.29 -29.52 -32.89
CA LEU A 14 -10.05 -28.78 -33.90
C LEU A 14 -9.78 -27.28 -33.78
N ILE A 15 -9.24 -26.72 -34.85
CA ILE A 15 -8.90 -25.32 -35.07
C ILE A 15 -9.78 -24.78 -36.20
N SER A 16 -10.14 -23.49 -36.09
CA SER A 16 -10.74 -22.57 -37.07
C SER A 16 -12.26 -22.46 -37.04
N ALA A 17 -12.90 -21.29 -37.20
CA ALA A 17 -12.49 -19.89 -37.23
C ALA A 17 -13.77 -19.03 -37.30
N LEU A 18 -13.69 -17.81 -36.78
CA LEU A 18 -14.47 -16.60 -37.09
C LEU A 18 -15.97 -16.71 -37.44
N LEU A 19 -16.82 -16.15 -36.57
CA LEU A 19 -17.96 -15.35 -36.99
C LEU A 19 -18.19 -14.19 -36.01
N VAL A 20 -18.13 -12.99 -36.57
CA VAL A 20 -18.40 -11.69 -35.95
C VAL A 20 -19.86 -11.66 -35.48
N GLY A 21 -20.08 -11.41 -34.20
CA GLY A 21 -21.41 -11.30 -33.62
C GLY A 21 -21.37 -10.57 -32.28
N SER A 22 -21.71 -9.28 -32.33
CA SER A 22 -22.08 -8.47 -31.18
C SER A 22 -23.18 -9.15 -30.37
N ALA A 23 -22.81 -9.79 -29.26
CA ALA A 23 -23.74 -10.28 -28.26
C ALA A 23 -23.69 -9.35 -27.05
N MET A 24 -24.67 -8.45 -26.97
CA MET A 24 -25.13 -7.87 -25.72
C MET A 24 -25.38 -9.03 -24.75
N TRP A 25 -24.66 -9.06 -23.63
CA TRP A 25 -25.06 -9.88 -22.49
C TRP A 25 -26.38 -9.33 -21.92
N PRO A 26 -27.40 -10.18 -21.71
CA PRO A 26 -28.66 -9.73 -21.15
C PRO A 26 -28.44 -9.32 -19.69
N GLY A 27 -29.01 -8.18 -19.33
CA GLY A 27 -29.01 -7.65 -17.98
C GLY A 27 -29.49 -8.72 -16.98
N ILE A 28 -28.74 -8.85 -15.90
CA ILE A 28 -29.23 -9.48 -14.69
C ILE A 28 -30.43 -8.64 -14.25
N SER A 29 -31.62 -9.22 -14.37
CA SER A 29 -32.85 -8.64 -13.83
C SER A 29 -32.65 -8.43 -12.34
N VAL A 30 -32.83 -7.19 -11.91
CA VAL A 30 -33.12 -6.83 -10.52
C VAL A 30 -34.30 -7.70 -10.10
N LEU A 31 -34.05 -8.71 -9.27
CA LEU A 31 -35.12 -9.39 -8.54
C LEU A 31 -35.67 -8.35 -7.56
N SER A 32 -36.77 -7.71 -7.97
CA SER A 32 -37.76 -7.15 -7.07
C SER A 32 -38.07 -8.21 -6.01
N GLY A 33 -38.06 -7.82 -4.73
CA GLY A 33 -38.26 -8.72 -3.62
C GLY A 33 -39.52 -9.57 -3.81
N ASP A 34 -39.32 -10.88 -3.95
CA ASP A 34 -40.41 -11.84 -3.81
C ASP A 34 -40.89 -11.80 -2.35
N GLU A 35 -42.16 -11.47 -2.20
CA GLU A 35 -42.88 -11.52 -0.93
C GLU A 35 -42.74 -12.92 -0.31
N GLN A 36 -42.29 -12.98 0.94
CA GLN A 36 -42.35 -14.21 1.72
C GLN A 36 -43.81 -14.64 1.92
N PRO A 37 -44.14 -15.94 1.84
CA PRO A 37 -45.49 -16.42 2.12
C PRO A 37 -45.87 -16.13 3.59
N ALA A 38 -47.09 -15.60 3.79
CA ALA A 38 -47.61 -15.21 5.09
C ALA A 38 -47.56 -16.37 6.10
N LYS A 39 -46.96 -16.14 7.27
CA LYS A 39 -47.03 -17.05 8.42
C LYS A 39 -48.44 -16.95 9.04
N ARG A 40 -49.18 -18.06 9.02
CA ARG A 40 -50.45 -18.21 9.76
C ARG A 40 -50.15 -18.67 11.18
N ASP A 41 -50.88 -18.13 12.15
CA ASP A 41 -50.79 -18.61 13.53
C ASP A 41 -51.51 -19.97 13.70
N ALA A 42 -51.39 -20.56 14.89
CA ALA A 42 -52.03 -21.83 15.23
C ALA A 42 -53.57 -21.79 15.19
N SER A 43 -54.18 -20.60 15.02
CA SER A 43 -55.62 -20.40 14.87
C SER A 43 -56.07 -20.21 13.41
N GLY A 44 -55.13 -20.25 12.46
CA GLY A 44 -55.41 -20.08 11.03
C GLY A 44 -55.77 -18.65 10.64
N LYS A 45 -55.56 -17.67 11.53
CA LYS A 45 -55.70 -16.26 11.20
C LYS A 45 -54.40 -15.76 10.56
N ASP A 46 -54.56 -14.96 9.51
CA ASP A 46 -53.45 -14.19 8.96
C ASP A 46 -53.01 -13.22 10.05
N VAL A 47 -51.75 -13.35 10.49
CA VAL A 47 -51.14 -12.36 11.37
C VAL A 47 -51.06 -11.09 10.56
N GLU A 48 -51.81 -10.04 10.96
CA GLU A 48 -51.66 -8.72 10.33
C GLU A 48 -50.15 -8.41 10.32
N PRO A 49 -49.56 -8.14 9.14
CA PRO A 49 -48.17 -7.73 9.08
C PRO A 49 -48.11 -6.38 9.77
N GLY A 50 -47.85 -6.40 11.08
CA GLY A 50 -47.53 -5.20 11.84
C GLY A 50 -46.49 -4.45 11.02
N ASN A 51 -46.79 -3.19 10.72
CA ASN A 51 -46.11 -2.30 9.80
C ASN A 51 -44.57 -2.36 9.97
N ARG A 52 -43.93 -3.39 9.42
CA ARG A 52 -42.49 -3.59 9.49
C ARG A 52 -41.94 -2.68 8.41
N THR A 53 -41.48 -1.50 8.83
CA THR A 53 -40.69 -0.65 7.96
C THR A 53 -39.58 -1.51 7.36
N SER A 54 -39.58 -1.64 6.05
CA SER A 54 -38.64 -2.46 5.27
C SER A 54 -37.18 -1.97 5.34
N HIS A 55 -36.94 -0.95 6.16
CA HIS A 55 -35.70 -0.23 6.34
C HIS A 55 -35.66 0.44 7.72
N VAL A 56 -34.46 0.79 8.16
CA VAL A 56 -34.20 1.56 9.38
C VAL A 56 -33.47 2.84 8.99
N SER A 57 -33.96 4.02 9.40
CA SER A 57 -33.26 5.28 9.10
C SER A 57 -32.38 5.70 10.26
N VAL A 58 -31.14 6.11 9.98
CA VAL A 58 -30.26 6.69 11.04
C VAL A 58 -30.85 7.97 11.66
N LYS A 59 -31.80 8.62 10.97
CA LYS A 59 -32.49 9.81 11.49
C LYS A 59 -33.50 9.50 12.60
N ASP A 60 -34.03 8.29 12.64
CA ASP A 60 -34.95 7.85 13.70
C ASP A 60 -34.25 7.84 15.07
N PHE A 61 -32.92 7.73 15.05
CA PHE A 61 -32.04 7.73 16.23
C PHE A 61 -31.34 9.08 16.47
N SER A 62 -31.75 10.15 15.76
CA SER A 62 -31.10 11.47 15.85
C SER A 62 -31.13 12.10 17.25
N HIS A 63 -32.06 11.69 18.11
CA HIS A 63 -32.12 12.10 19.51
C HIS A 63 -30.91 11.63 20.35
N LEU A 64 -30.13 10.66 19.85
CA LEU A 64 -28.89 10.18 20.48
C LEU A 64 -27.65 10.96 20.03
N VAL A 65 -27.80 11.93 19.12
CA VAL A 65 -26.69 12.77 18.67
C VAL A 65 -26.35 13.77 19.78
N ALA A 66 -25.15 13.63 20.35
CA ALA A 66 -24.62 14.51 21.39
C ALA A 66 -23.41 15.27 20.86
N ASP A 67 -23.36 16.59 21.08
CA ASP A 67 -22.28 17.47 20.60
C ASP A 67 -21.97 17.34 19.09
N GLY A 68 -23.01 16.99 18.32
CA GLY A 68 -22.93 16.76 16.88
C GLY A 68 -22.31 15.42 16.47
N ASP A 69 -21.96 14.54 17.40
CA ASP A 69 -21.48 13.17 17.13
C ASP A 69 -22.63 12.25 16.74
N TRP A 70 -22.56 11.73 15.52
CA TRP A 70 -23.55 10.79 14.99
C TRP A 70 -23.20 9.33 15.28
N SER A 71 -22.00 9.04 15.80
CA SER A 71 -21.60 7.66 16.10
C SER A 71 -22.61 6.89 16.98
N PRO A 72 -23.16 7.45 18.08
CA PRO A 72 -24.14 6.74 18.91
C PRO A 72 -25.46 6.48 18.17
N ALA A 73 -25.95 7.46 17.41
CA ALA A 73 -27.19 7.33 16.64
C ALA A 73 -27.07 6.29 15.53
N ILE A 74 -25.96 6.29 14.80
CA ILE A 74 -25.70 5.31 13.74
C ILE A 74 -25.53 3.91 14.32
N GLN A 75 -24.77 3.77 15.42
CA GLN A 75 -24.63 2.47 16.09
C GLN A 75 -25.97 1.96 16.59
N ALA A 76 -26.81 2.82 17.19
CA ALA A 76 -28.15 2.43 17.63
C ALA A 76 -29.06 1.99 16.48
N ALA A 77 -28.96 2.62 15.30
CA ALA A 77 -29.69 2.20 14.11
C ALA A 77 -29.26 0.81 13.63
N ILE A 78 -27.96 0.49 13.71
CA ILE A 78 -27.43 -0.85 13.43
C ILE A 78 -27.93 -1.85 14.47
N ASP A 79 -27.75 -1.56 15.76
CA ASP A 79 -28.13 -2.44 16.86
C ASP A 79 -29.66 -2.65 16.95
N HIS A 80 -30.45 -1.75 16.36
CA HIS A 80 -31.88 -1.93 16.21
C HIS A 80 -32.21 -3.12 15.29
N VAL A 81 -31.33 -3.49 14.35
CA VAL A 81 -31.46 -4.67 13.50
C VAL A 81 -31.11 -5.92 14.29
N SER A 82 -31.99 -6.30 15.22
CA SER A 82 -31.82 -7.46 16.10
C SER A 82 -33.06 -8.35 16.13
N ALA A 83 -32.89 -9.60 16.58
CA ALA A 83 -33.98 -10.55 16.76
C ALA A 83 -35.07 -10.02 17.71
N LYS A 84 -34.68 -9.22 18.72
CA LYS A 84 -35.62 -8.59 19.67
C LYS A 84 -36.57 -7.61 18.99
N ASN A 85 -36.13 -6.98 17.92
CA ASN A 85 -36.92 -6.04 17.12
C ASN A 85 -37.51 -6.72 15.86
N GLY A 86 -37.45 -8.05 15.78
CA GLY A 86 -38.08 -8.84 14.72
C GLY A 86 -37.26 -9.01 13.43
N TYR A 87 -35.96 -8.69 13.44
CA TYR A 87 -35.06 -8.91 12.30
C TYR A 87 -34.33 -10.25 12.43
N GLU A 88 -34.31 -11.02 11.34
CA GLU A 88 -33.62 -12.32 11.29
C GLU A 88 -32.52 -12.37 10.22
N ASN A 89 -32.64 -11.61 9.13
CA ASN A 89 -31.72 -11.63 7.97
C ASN A 89 -31.41 -10.22 7.47
N GLY A 90 -31.01 -9.33 8.37
CA GLY A 90 -30.63 -7.97 8.04
C GLY A 90 -31.80 -7.12 7.57
N THR A 91 -31.47 -5.88 7.20
CA THR A 91 -32.38 -4.94 6.53
C THR A 91 -31.54 -3.87 5.84
N THR A 92 -32.18 -2.93 5.16
CA THR A 92 -31.49 -1.73 4.68
C THR A 92 -31.48 -0.67 5.78
N ILE A 93 -30.30 -0.22 6.16
CA ILE A 93 -30.08 0.95 7.00
C ILE A 93 -29.82 2.15 6.09
N LEU A 94 -30.73 3.11 6.12
CA LEU A 94 -30.71 4.30 5.28
C LEU A 94 -29.97 5.45 5.97
N PHE A 95 -29.08 6.07 5.21
CA PHE A 95 -28.39 7.31 5.56
C PHE A 95 -28.90 8.42 4.63
N PRO A 96 -29.85 9.25 5.08
CA PRO A 96 -30.29 10.40 4.29
C PRO A 96 -29.13 11.33 3.94
N PRO A 97 -29.20 12.11 2.85
CA PRO A 97 -28.14 13.04 2.47
C PRO A 97 -27.75 13.98 3.61
N GLY A 98 -26.45 14.22 3.76
CA GLY A 98 -25.93 15.08 4.81
C GLY A 98 -24.56 14.64 5.32
N THR A 99 -23.97 15.45 6.20
CA THR A 99 -22.69 15.13 6.83
C THR A 99 -22.91 14.67 8.27
N TYR A 100 -22.32 13.52 8.59
CA TYR A 100 -22.41 12.84 9.88
C TYR A 100 -21.02 12.86 10.50
N LYS A 101 -20.81 13.65 11.55
CA LYS A 101 -19.54 13.64 12.28
C LYS A 101 -19.43 12.35 13.08
N ILE A 102 -18.30 11.66 12.94
CA ILE A 102 -18.06 10.37 13.57
C ILE A 102 -16.90 10.55 14.56
N ASN A 103 -17.21 10.54 15.86
CA ASN A 103 -16.17 10.57 16.90
C ASN A 103 -15.79 9.18 17.39
N LYS A 104 -16.62 8.16 17.11
CA LYS A 104 -16.40 6.77 17.50
C LYS A 104 -16.59 5.79 16.33
N THR A 105 -15.74 4.77 16.28
CA THR A 105 -15.83 3.69 15.28
C THR A 105 -17.22 3.03 15.34
N ILE A 106 -17.83 2.90 14.16
CA ILE A 106 -19.11 2.21 13.96
C ILE A 106 -18.81 0.75 13.63
N ARG A 107 -19.59 -0.18 14.20
CA ARG A 107 -19.40 -1.63 14.01
C ARG A 107 -20.65 -2.26 13.42
N LEU A 108 -20.48 -2.96 12.30
CA LEU A 108 -21.49 -3.82 11.70
C LEU A 108 -21.11 -5.29 11.88
N GLY A 109 -22.09 -6.15 12.14
CA GLY A 109 -21.88 -7.61 12.26
C GLY A 109 -21.68 -8.16 13.67
N LYS A 110 -21.98 -7.41 14.72
CA LYS A 110 -21.93 -7.90 16.12
C LYS A 110 -23.16 -8.73 16.56
N ASP A 111 -24.21 -8.77 15.75
CA ASP A 111 -25.43 -9.56 16.00
C ASP A 111 -25.69 -10.45 14.77
N ARG A 112 -26.20 -11.66 15.00
CA ARG A 112 -26.57 -12.61 13.94
C ARG A 112 -27.57 -11.98 12.95
N ALA A 113 -28.51 -11.19 13.47
CA ALA A 113 -29.52 -10.50 12.67
C ALA A 113 -28.92 -9.47 11.70
N HIS A 114 -27.65 -9.10 11.82
CA HIS A 114 -26.98 -8.22 10.87
C HIS A 114 -26.62 -8.90 9.55
N TYR A 115 -26.70 -10.24 9.45
CA TYR A 115 -26.45 -10.95 8.20
C TYR A 115 -27.27 -10.39 7.03
N GLY A 116 -26.64 -10.08 5.91
CA GLY A 116 -27.33 -9.51 4.75
C GLY A 116 -27.69 -8.02 4.87
N THR A 117 -27.22 -7.33 5.91
CA THR A 117 -27.50 -5.89 6.10
C THR A 117 -26.90 -5.05 4.98
N ARG A 118 -27.70 -4.11 4.48
CA ARG A 118 -27.26 -3.08 3.53
C ARG A 118 -27.14 -1.74 4.23
N LEU A 119 -25.98 -1.09 4.14
CA LEU A 119 -25.82 0.33 4.47
C LEU A 119 -25.92 1.15 3.20
N SER A 120 -26.95 1.98 3.06
CA SER A 120 -27.20 2.76 1.84
C SER A 120 -27.31 4.26 2.12
N GLY A 121 -26.54 5.08 1.41
CA GLY A 121 -26.52 6.52 1.68
C GLY A 121 -25.97 7.40 0.56
N TYR A 122 -26.68 7.47 -0.56
CA TYR A 122 -26.35 8.38 -1.66
C TYR A 122 -26.40 9.85 -1.19
N GLY A 123 -25.23 10.50 -1.18
CA GLY A 123 -25.08 11.88 -0.70
C GLY A 123 -24.85 12.01 0.81
N ALA A 124 -24.74 10.89 1.54
CA ALA A 124 -24.32 10.88 2.93
C ALA A 124 -22.79 10.84 3.04
N VAL A 125 -22.24 11.68 3.92
CA VAL A 125 -20.81 11.77 4.21
C VAL A 125 -20.58 11.41 5.67
N LEU A 126 -19.92 10.29 5.93
CA LEU A 126 -19.42 9.92 7.25
C LEU A 126 -18.03 10.54 7.41
N LYS A 127 -17.94 11.55 8.28
CA LYS A 127 -16.73 12.35 8.45
C LYS A 127 -16.07 12.04 9.79
N GLY A 128 -14.96 11.31 9.76
CA GLY A 128 -14.14 11.05 10.94
C GLY A 128 -13.55 12.34 11.50
N THR A 129 -13.63 12.53 12.82
CA THR A 129 -13.12 13.73 13.51
C THR A 129 -11.78 13.47 14.21
N LYS A 130 -11.15 14.53 14.71
CA LYS A 130 -9.95 14.39 15.55
C LYS A 130 -10.17 13.56 16.83
N ILE A 131 -11.41 13.48 17.33
CA ILE A 131 -11.75 12.66 18.51
C ILE A 131 -11.69 11.17 18.13
N LEU A 132 -12.13 10.82 16.92
CA LEU A 132 -11.96 9.46 16.38
C LEU A 132 -10.47 9.10 16.27
N ASP A 133 -9.66 10.03 15.75
CA ASP A 133 -8.21 9.84 15.58
C ASP A 133 -7.46 9.66 16.91
N ALA A 134 -7.95 10.29 17.98
CA ALA A 134 -7.35 10.22 19.31
C ALA A 134 -7.68 8.93 20.06
N GLN A 135 -8.57 8.07 19.54
CA GLN A 135 -8.85 6.79 20.17
C GLN A 135 -7.64 5.87 20.11
N SER A 136 -7.35 5.23 21.25
CA SER A 136 -6.23 4.31 21.30
C SER A 136 -6.50 3.05 20.50
N VAL A 137 -5.55 2.69 19.64
CA VAL A 137 -5.49 1.37 19.00
C VAL A 137 -4.51 0.53 19.81
N ASN A 138 -4.94 0.08 20.99
CA ASN A 138 -4.09 -0.67 21.94
C ASN A 138 -3.67 -2.04 21.38
N TYR A 139 -2.64 -2.05 20.53
CA TYR A 139 -2.13 -3.24 19.86
C TYR A 139 -1.64 -4.30 20.85
N GLU A 140 -0.83 -3.91 21.84
CA GLU A 140 -0.29 -4.84 22.83
C GLU A 140 -1.37 -5.42 23.76
N GLU A 141 -2.37 -4.62 24.15
CA GLU A 141 -3.49 -5.15 24.93
C GLU A 141 -4.34 -6.14 24.11
N ARG A 142 -4.60 -5.84 22.84
CA ARG A 142 -5.29 -6.78 21.93
C ARG A 142 -4.49 -8.07 21.79
N LYS A 143 -3.18 -7.96 21.56
CA LYS A 143 -2.27 -9.11 21.48
C LYS A 143 -2.30 -9.94 22.75
N GLN A 144 -2.24 -9.31 23.93
CA GLN A 144 -2.33 -9.99 25.21
C GLN A 144 -3.69 -10.69 25.37
N ALA A 145 -4.80 -10.01 25.10
CA ALA A 145 -6.13 -10.58 25.21
C ALA A 145 -6.34 -11.78 24.28
N LEU A 146 -5.83 -11.72 23.05
CA LEU A 146 -5.89 -12.85 22.11
C LEU A 146 -5.01 -14.03 22.57
N ALA A 147 -3.86 -13.77 23.18
CA ALA A 147 -3.00 -14.81 23.77
C ALA A 147 -3.65 -15.48 24.98
N GLU A 148 -4.30 -14.71 25.86
CA GLU A 148 -5.06 -15.23 26.99
C GLU A 148 -6.27 -16.06 26.51
N ALA A 149 -6.94 -15.62 25.45
CA ALA A 149 -8.04 -16.35 24.80
C ALA A 149 -7.56 -17.57 23.98
N LYS A 150 -6.24 -17.73 23.78
CA LYS A 150 -5.63 -18.77 22.92
C LYS A 150 -6.13 -18.73 21.47
N ASP A 151 -6.46 -17.56 20.98
CA ASP A 151 -6.88 -17.35 19.58
C ASP A 151 -5.66 -17.18 18.69
N GLN A 152 -5.05 -18.31 18.31
CA GLN A 152 -3.84 -18.32 17.49
C GLN A 152 -4.08 -17.72 16.11
N PHE A 153 -5.28 -17.91 15.54
CA PHE A 153 -5.62 -17.41 14.22
C PHE A 153 -5.52 -15.88 14.18
N SER A 154 -6.20 -15.21 15.11
CA SER A 154 -6.19 -13.75 15.21
C SER A 154 -4.82 -13.20 15.62
N LEU A 155 -4.08 -13.91 16.49
CA LEU A 155 -2.72 -13.52 16.88
C LEU A 155 -1.75 -13.47 15.71
N ASP A 156 -1.79 -14.48 14.84
CA ASP A 156 -0.91 -14.55 13.68
C ASP A 156 -1.20 -13.44 12.67
N ALA A 157 -2.46 -13.02 12.59
CA ALA A 157 -2.96 -11.99 11.70
C ALA A 157 -2.81 -10.56 12.24
N LEU A 158 -2.75 -10.40 13.56
CA LEU A 158 -2.71 -9.11 14.22
C LEU A 158 -1.58 -8.19 13.72
N PRO A 159 -0.36 -8.67 13.42
CA PRO A 159 0.67 -7.83 12.79
C PRO A 159 0.25 -7.20 11.45
N GLY A 160 -0.75 -7.75 10.77
CA GLY A 160 -1.39 -7.15 9.60
C GLY A 160 -2.01 -5.77 9.87
N GLU A 161 -2.27 -5.43 11.13
CA GLU A 161 -2.78 -4.13 11.58
C GLU A 161 -1.71 -3.04 11.68
N LEU A 162 -0.45 -3.38 11.43
CA LEU A 162 0.67 -2.46 11.43
C LEU A 162 0.96 -1.97 9.99
N ASP A 163 1.39 -0.71 9.87
CA ASP A 163 1.86 -0.13 8.60
C ASP A 163 3.17 -0.84 8.15
N PHE A 164 3.70 -0.43 7.00
CA PHE A 164 4.91 -0.96 6.39
C PHE A 164 6.18 -0.83 7.25
N ASP A 165 6.18 0.00 8.30
CA ASP A 165 7.30 0.08 9.24
C ASP A 165 7.25 -0.98 10.36
N GLU A 166 6.20 -1.81 10.35
CA GLU A 166 5.92 -2.89 11.32
C GLU A 166 5.87 -2.40 12.78
N LYS A 167 5.62 -1.10 12.98
CA LYS A 167 5.65 -0.44 14.29
C LYS A 167 4.43 0.43 14.51
N THR A 168 4.03 1.19 13.50
CA THR A 168 2.88 2.09 13.59
C THR A 168 1.61 1.35 13.22
N ASN A 169 0.51 1.63 13.93
CA ASN A 169 -0.79 1.08 13.56
C ASN A 169 -1.33 1.82 12.32
N VAL A 170 -2.02 1.11 11.43
CA VAL A 170 -2.67 1.72 10.25
C VAL A 170 -3.70 2.80 10.62
N GLY A 171 -4.24 2.74 11.83
CA GLY A 171 -5.06 3.77 12.46
C GLY A 171 -6.51 3.35 12.77
N VAL A 172 -7.27 4.26 13.37
CA VAL A 172 -8.65 4.03 13.82
C VAL A 172 -9.63 4.10 12.64
N PRO A 173 -10.50 3.09 12.43
CA PRO A 173 -11.47 3.07 11.35
C PRO A 173 -12.73 3.90 11.62
N ILE A 174 -13.35 4.45 10.57
CA ILE A 174 -14.73 5.00 10.65
C ILE A 174 -15.72 3.85 10.80
N LEU A 175 -15.60 2.82 9.95
CA LEU A 175 -16.46 1.63 9.94
C LEU A 175 -15.64 0.35 10.06
N GLU A 176 -16.01 -0.51 11.00
CA GLU A 176 -15.54 -1.90 11.09
C GLU A 176 -16.63 -2.87 10.63
N LEU A 177 -16.21 -3.86 9.85
CA LEU A 177 -17.05 -4.96 9.40
C LEU A 177 -16.61 -6.25 10.11
N TRP A 178 -17.56 -6.86 10.80
CA TRP A 178 -17.39 -8.12 11.52
C TRP A 178 -18.26 -9.20 10.91
N ASP A 179 -17.79 -10.44 10.95
CA ASP A 179 -18.60 -11.60 10.60
C ASP A 179 -19.72 -11.77 11.65
N PRO A 180 -21.00 -11.82 11.24
CA PRO A 180 -22.10 -12.07 12.16
C PRO A 180 -21.95 -13.43 12.87
N PRO A 181 -22.23 -13.52 14.17
CA PRO A 181 -22.10 -14.78 14.90
C PRO A 181 -23.09 -15.84 14.39
N GLU A 182 -22.69 -17.11 14.52
CA GLU A 182 -23.51 -18.31 14.23
C GLU A 182 -23.94 -18.52 12.77
N ILE A 183 -23.45 -17.70 11.85
CA ILE A 183 -23.69 -17.83 10.41
C ILE A 183 -22.39 -17.68 9.65
N GLU A 184 -22.22 -18.44 8.57
CA GLU A 184 -21.04 -18.30 7.73
C GLU A 184 -21.20 -17.10 6.79
N GLY A 185 -20.29 -16.14 6.92
CA GLY A 185 -20.23 -14.98 6.05
C GLY A 185 -21.17 -13.86 6.48
N ALA A 186 -20.98 -12.70 5.84
CA ALA A 186 -21.63 -11.47 6.22
C ALA A 186 -22.74 -11.03 5.26
N ASN A 187 -22.54 -11.23 3.95
CA ASN A 187 -23.45 -10.77 2.90
C ASN A 187 -23.74 -9.26 2.95
N PHE A 188 -22.81 -8.45 3.46
CA PHE A 188 -23.03 -7.00 3.57
C PHE A 188 -22.99 -6.31 2.21
N VAL A 189 -23.83 -5.29 2.07
CA VAL A 189 -23.76 -4.34 0.95
C VAL A 189 -23.56 -2.93 1.49
N ILE A 190 -22.46 -2.29 1.13
CA ILE A 190 -22.16 -0.90 1.49
C ILE A 190 -22.26 -0.08 0.22
N GLU A 191 -23.21 0.85 0.16
CA GLU A 191 -23.61 1.46 -1.10
C GLU A 191 -23.83 2.98 -1.03
N GLY A 192 -23.24 3.72 -1.97
CA GLY A 192 -23.46 5.16 -2.16
C GLY A 192 -22.86 6.09 -1.09
N LEU A 193 -22.28 5.53 -0.03
CA LEU A 193 -21.72 6.27 1.10
C LEU A 193 -20.38 6.94 0.76
N THR A 194 -20.17 8.13 1.30
CA THR A 194 -18.87 8.80 1.28
C THR A 194 -18.21 8.74 2.66
N PHE A 195 -16.96 8.30 2.70
CA PHE A 195 -16.10 8.32 3.87
C PHE A 195 -15.04 9.40 3.68
N ASP A 196 -14.97 10.33 4.63
CA ASP A 196 -14.01 11.43 4.63
C ASP A 196 -13.48 11.65 6.04
N ARG A 197 -12.45 12.47 6.20
CA ARG A 197 -11.85 12.74 7.51
C ARG A 197 -11.39 14.20 7.62
N GLU A 198 -11.47 14.75 8.83
CA GLU A 198 -11.03 16.13 9.11
C GLU A 198 -9.51 16.30 8.98
N ALA A 199 -8.75 15.35 9.53
CA ALA A 199 -7.31 15.28 9.35
C ALA A 199 -7.02 14.40 8.13
N ALA A 200 -6.23 14.92 7.19
CA ALA A 200 -5.85 14.17 6.00
C ALA A 200 -4.77 13.12 6.34
N LEU A 201 -4.83 11.99 5.65
CA LEU A 201 -3.79 10.94 5.65
C LEU A 201 -3.59 10.26 7.02
N VAL A 202 -4.64 10.24 7.84
CA VAL A 202 -4.67 9.52 9.13
C VAL A 202 -5.84 8.54 9.17
N GLY A 203 -5.73 7.51 9.99
CA GLY A 203 -6.81 6.54 10.23
C GLY A 203 -7.23 5.72 9.01
N VAL A 204 -8.32 4.98 9.16
CA VAL A 204 -8.84 4.08 8.13
C VAL A 204 -10.29 4.44 7.77
N GLY A 205 -10.66 4.39 6.48
CA GLY A 205 -12.06 4.57 6.09
C GLY A 205 -12.92 3.40 6.55
N ILE A 206 -12.70 2.24 5.92
CA ILE A 206 -13.40 0.98 6.24
C ILE A 206 -12.37 -0.09 6.59
N LYS A 207 -12.65 -0.89 7.62
CA LYS A 207 -11.75 -1.93 8.10
C LYS A 207 -12.44 -3.27 8.31
N VAL A 208 -11.77 -4.33 7.88
CA VAL A 208 -12.01 -5.70 8.37
C VAL A 208 -10.84 -6.06 9.30
N PRO A 209 -11.08 -6.13 10.63
CA PRO A 209 -10.00 -6.35 11.59
C PRO A 209 -9.48 -7.80 11.58
N ALA A 210 -8.30 -8.02 12.15
CA ALA A 210 -7.64 -9.34 12.26
C ALA A 210 -8.51 -10.43 12.89
N GLU A 211 -9.38 -10.05 13.83
CA GLU A 211 -10.18 -10.97 14.65
C GLU A 211 -11.42 -11.52 13.95
N THR A 212 -11.58 -11.26 12.64
CA THR A 212 -12.82 -11.62 11.94
C THR A 212 -12.59 -11.85 10.46
N VAL A 213 -13.45 -12.67 9.85
CA VAL A 213 -13.33 -13.09 8.45
C VAL A 213 -14.70 -12.99 7.76
N PRO A 214 -15.28 -11.79 7.64
CA PRO A 214 -16.54 -11.61 6.95
C PRO A 214 -16.40 -12.01 5.48
N LYS A 215 -17.44 -12.68 4.98
CA LYS A 215 -17.49 -13.16 3.59
C LYS A 215 -18.59 -12.47 2.79
N ASN A 216 -18.40 -12.42 1.47
CA ASN A 216 -19.38 -11.92 0.51
C ASN A 216 -19.80 -10.46 0.78
N ILE A 217 -18.83 -9.56 0.88
CA ILE A 217 -19.09 -8.12 1.07
C ILE A 217 -19.02 -7.41 -0.29
N THR A 218 -20.02 -6.59 -0.59
CA THR A 218 -20.01 -5.71 -1.77
C THR A 218 -19.95 -4.25 -1.36
N PHE A 219 -18.96 -3.54 -1.89
CA PHE A 219 -18.88 -2.09 -1.92
C PHE A 219 -19.32 -1.60 -3.30
N ARG A 220 -20.34 -0.75 -3.35
CA ARG A 220 -20.87 -0.20 -4.61
C ARG A 220 -21.01 1.31 -4.53
N ASP A 221 -20.47 2.03 -5.50
CA ASP A 221 -20.56 3.50 -5.57
C ASP A 221 -20.08 4.19 -4.27
N VAL A 222 -19.18 3.54 -3.53
CA VAL A 222 -18.60 4.05 -2.30
C VAL A 222 -17.48 5.04 -2.64
N LYS A 223 -17.43 6.15 -1.91
CA LYS A 223 -16.39 7.17 -2.05
C LYS A 223 -15.54 7.21 -0.80
N ILE A 224 -14.21 7.16 -0.92
CA ILE A 224 -13.31 7.19 0.24
C ILE A 224 -12.17 8.18 -0.01
N ASN A 225 -12.08 9.17 0.89
CA ASN A 225 -11.18 10.31 0.75
C ASN A 225 -10.30 10.49 1.99
N SER A 226 -9.07 10.95 1.79
CA SER A 226 -8.24 11.59 2.83
C SER A 226 -7.84 10.71 4.03
N GLN A 227 -7.81 9.39 3.89
CA GLN A 227 -7.42 8.45 4.96
C GLN A 227 -5.92 8.10 4.91
N ASN A 228 -5.37 7.51 5.97
CA ASN A 228 -4.10 6.77 5.81
C ASN A 228 -4.37 5.58 4.87
N VAL A 229 -5.30 4.71 5.24
CA VAL A 229 -5.76 3.60 4.38
C VAL A 229 -7.24 3.78 4.07
N GLY A 230 -7.61 3.80 2.78
CA GLY A 230 -9.01 3.92 2.39
C GLY A 230 -9.83 2.72 2.88
N VAL A 231 -9.45 1.52 2.43
CA VAL A 231 -10.01 0.25 2.89
C VAL A 231 -8.90 -0.69 3.31
N HIS A 232 -8.90 -1.10 4.58
CA HIS A 232 -7.94 -2.06 5.12
C HIS A 232 -8.63 -3.39 5.43
N ILE A 233 -8.19 -4.47 4.80
CA ILE A 233 -8.79 -5.79 4.95
C ILE A 233 -7.69 -6.74 5.41
N ASN A 234 -7.80 -7.20 6.66
CA ASN A 234 -6.84 -8.15 7.19
C ASN A 234 -7.16 -9.57 6.70
N HIS A 235 -8.42 -10.01 6.79
CA HIS A 235 -8.89 -11.28 6.26
C HIS A 235 -10.22 -11.13 5.51
N CYS A 236 -10.38 -11.77 4.36
CA CYS A 236 -11.70 -11.86 3.75
C CYS A 236 -11.84 -12.97 2.71
N TYR A 237 -13.09 -13.37 2.45
CA TYR A 237 -13.42 -14.14 1.26
C TYR A 237 -14.51 -13.43 0.49
N GLN A 238 -14.40 -13.41 -0.84
CA GLN A 238 -15.48 -12.93 -1.72
C GLN A 238 -15.82 -11.45 -1.47
N ILE A 239 -14.82 -10.57 -1.55
CA ILE A 239 -15.07 -9.12 -1.48
C ILE A 239 -15.13 -8.53 -2.88
N ARG A 240 -16.08 -7.62 -3.09
CA ARG A 240 -16.24 -6.92 -4.35
C ARG A 240 -16.28 -5.41 -4.16
N PHE A 241 -15.51 -4.70 -4.99
CA PHE A 241 -15.60 -3.25 -5.18
C PHE A 241 -16.12 -3.00 -6.59
N GLU A 242 -17.28 -2.34 -6.69
CA GLU A 242 -17.92 -1.97 -7.94
C GLU A 242 -18.09 -0.45 -7.99
N SER A 243 -17.59 0.21 -9.05
CA SER A 243 -17.85 1.64 -9.30
C SER A 243 -17.45 2.57 -8.15
N CYS A 244 -16.43 2.21 -7.37
CA CYS A 244 -15.99 3.01 -6.22
C CYS A 244 -15.04 4.13 -6.65
N LEU A 245 -15.06 5.25 -5.90
CA LEU A 245 -14.09 6.34 -6.02
C LEU A 245 -13.19 6.38 -4.79
N ILE A 246 -11.92 6.03 -4.94
CA ILE A 246 -10.95 6.00 -3.85
C ILE A 246 -9.86 7.00 -4.16
N ARG A 247 -9.77 8.09 -3.40
CA ARG A 247 -8.87 9.20 -3.74
C ARG A 247 -8.20 9.87 -2.55
N GLY A 248 -6.97 10.35 -2.73
CA GLY A 248 -6.31 11.20 -1.74
C GLY A 248 -5.94 10.52 -0.42
N ASN A 249 -5.83 9.18 -0.39
CA ASN A 249 -5.35 8.45 0.78
C ASN A 249 -3.82 8.21 0.68
N GLN A 250 -3.17 7.68 1.72
CA GLN A 250 -1.83 7.11 1.53
C GLN A 250 -1.91 5.84 0.70
N ILE A 251 -2.80 4.94 1.09
CA ILE A 251 -3.09 3.69 0.38
C ILE A 251 -4.59 3.62 0.10
N GLY A 252 -4.98 3.33 -1.14
CA GLY A 252 -6.39 3.21 -1.51
C GLY A 252 -7.06 1.98 -0.90
N ILE A 253 -6.67 0.80 -1.37
CA ILE A 253 -7.13 -0.50 -0.86
C ILE A 253 -5.91 -1.31 -0.42
N TRP A 254 -5.97 -1.88 0.78
CA TRP A 254 -4.92 -2.75 1.29
C TRP A 254 -5.51 -4.05 1.81
N GLY A 255 -5.28 -5.13 1.08
CA GLY A 255 -5.65 -6.49 1.47
C GLY A 255 -4.44 -7.28 1.96
N ARG A 256 -4.58 -7.95 3.10
CA ARG A 256 -3.56 -8.82 3.71
C ARG A 256 -4.13 -10.20 4.00
N ASN A 257 -3.28 -11.07 4.54
CA ASN A 257 -3.59 -12.35 5.21
C ASN A 257 -4.91 -13.00 4.71
N HIS A 258 -4.88 -13.74 3.59
CA HIS A 258 -6.08 -14.29 2.96
C HIS A 258 -7.06 -13.24 2.40
N PHE A 259 -6.56 -12.35 1.55
CA PHE A 259 -7.37 -11.50 0.68
C PHE A 259 -7.86 -12.30 -0.55
N ASN A 260 -8.85 -13.17 -0.33
CA ASN A 260 -9.21 -14.25 -1.27
C ASN A 260 -10.51 -13.99 -2.04
N SER A 261 -10.53 -14.40 -3.31
CA SER A 261 -11.70 -14.26 -4.20
C SER A 261 -12.19 -12.82 -4.30
N VAL A 262 -11.27 -11.89 -4.55
CA VAL A 262 -11.57 -10.45 -4.54
C VAL A 262 -11.77 -9.94 -5.96
N SER A 263 -12.75 -9.06 -6.16
CA SER A 263 -12.96 -8.35 -7.42
C SER A 263 -12.93 -6.84 -7.20
N ILE A 264 -12.05 -6.13 -7.89
CA ILE A 264 -11.99 -4.66 -7.92
C ILE A 264 -12.30 -4.25 -9.35
N ILE A 265 -13.52 -3.76 -9.58
CA ILE A 265 -14.04 -3.53 -10.93
C ILE A 265 -14.63 -2.12 -11.11
N ASN A 266 -14.34 -1.52 -12.26
CA ASN A 266 -14.85 -0.20 -12.67
C ASN A 266 -14.63 0.92 -11.63
N CYS A 267 -13.57 0.83 -10.82
CA CYS A 267 -13.27 1.83 -9.80
C CYS A 267 -12.34 2.92 -10.35
N GLU A 268 -12.48 4.13 -9.80
CA GLU A 268 -11.50 5.21 -9.95
C GLU A 268 -10.62 5.28 -8.70
N ILE A 269 -9.32 4.96 -8.85
CA ILE A 269 -8.34 4.97 -7.77
C ILE A 269 -7.29 6.03 -8.10
N ARG A 270 -7.37 7.19 -7.46
CA ARG A 270 -6.62 8.38 -7.92
C ARG A 270 -5.91 9.11 -6.79
N ARG A 271 -4.81 9.80 -7.08
CA ARG A 271 -4.15 10.75 -6.15
C ARG A 271 -3.71 10.12 -4.83
N GLN A 272 -3.28 8.87 -4.85
CA GLN A 272 -2.77 8.22 -3.64
C GLN A 272 -1.34 8.69 -3.35
N HIS A 273 -1.03 8.97 -2.09
CA HIS A 273 0.30 9.46 -1.68
C HIS A 273 1.36 8.35 -1.66
N ARG A 274 0.94 7.07 -1.55
CA ARG A 274 1.79 5.89 -1.71
C ARG A 274 1.24 4.96 -2.78
N HIS A 275 0.14 4.24 -2.54
CA HIS A 275 -0.26 3.14 -3.41
C HIS A 275 -1.76 3.14 -3.72
N GLY A 276 -2.14 2.66 -4.91
CA GLY A 276 -3.54 2.42 -5.28
C GLY A 276 -4.11 1.22 -4.54
N VAL A 277 -3.71 0.03 -4.99
CA VAL A 277 -4.07 -1.26 -4.40
C VAL A 277 -2.80 -1.96 -3.92
N VAL A 278 -2.82 -2.49 -2.71
CA VAL A 278 -1.74 -3.31 -2.14
C VAL A 278 -2.29 -4.69 -1.76
N ILE A 279 -1.61 -5.74 -2.22
CA ILE A 279 -1.90 -7.14 -1.91
C ILE A 279 -0.72 -7.70 -1.12
N GLY A 280 -0.87 -7.83 0.19
CA GLY A 280 0.20 -8.21 1.13
C GLY A 280 0.98 -7.01 1.68
N PRO A 281 2.18 -7.23 2.27
CA PRO A 281 2.74 -8.54 2.55
C PRO A 281 1.90 -9.25 3.60
N ASN A 282 1.83 -10.58 3.48
CA ASN A 282 1.19 -11.41 4.50
C ASN A 282 2.16 -11.57 5.66
N VAL A 283 1.62 -11.56 6.88
CA VAL A 283 2.40 -11.78 8.09
C VAL A 283 1.95 -13.10 8.69
N ASN A 284 2.88 -14.06 8.78
CA ASN A 284 2.66 -15.40 9.35
C ASN A 284 1.51 -16.23 8.72
N GLN A 285 0.94 -15.77 7.60
CA GLN A 285 -0.25 -16.36 6.97
C GLN A 285 -0.02 -16.61 5.48
N TRP A 286 -0.74 -17.59 4.92
CA TRP A 286 -0.55 -18.04 3.54
C TRP A 286 -1.30 -17.15 2.53
N GLY A 287 -0.87 -17.24 1.27
CA GLY A 287 -1.09 -16.28 0.17
C GLY A 287 -2.52 -15.78 -0.08
N ASN A 288 -2.60 -14.63 -0.75
CA ASN A 288 -3.86 -14.04 -1.23
C ASN A 288 -4.18 -14.59 -2.62
N THR A 289 -5.40 -15.08 -2.87
CA THR A 289 -5.71 -15.89 -4.06
C THR A 289 -6.97 -15.49 -4.80
N GLY A 290 -7.00 -15.68 -6.12
CA GLY A 290 -8.20 -15.44 -6.93
C GLY A 290 -8.61 -13.97 -6.95
N ILE A 291 -7.65 -13.09 -7.23
CA ILE A 291 -7.86 -11.64 -7.22
C ILE A 291 -8.04 -11.16 -8.66
N HIS A 292 -9.13 -10.44 -8.91
CA HIS A 292 -9.47 -9.90 -10.22
C HIS A 292 -9.56 -8.38 -10.15
N ILE A 293 -8.70 -7.68 -10.89
CA ILE A 293 -8.65 -6.21 -10.94
C ILE A 293 -8.89 -5.80 -12.39
N ALA A 294 -10.09 -5.30 -12.68
CA ALA A 294 -10.49 -5.04 -14.06
C ALA A 294 -11.26 -3.75 -14.31
N GLY A 295 -11.01 -3.12 -15.47
CA GLY A 295 -11.76 -1.93 -15.90
C GLY A 295 -11.57 -0.70 -15.01
N ASN A 296 -10.50 -0.64 -14.22
CA ASN A 296 -10.26 0.46 -13.29
C ASN A 296 -9.43 1.59 -13.93
N ILE A 297 -9.57 2.79 -13.38
CA ILE A 297 -8.74 3.95 -13.68
C ILE A 297 -7.80 4.19 -12.50
N PHE A 298 -6.49 4.14 -12.78
CA PHE A 298 -5.44 4.50 -11.84
C PHE A 298 -4.77 5.80 -12.27
N GLU A 299 -4.83 6.84 -11.46
CA GLU A 299 -4.34 8.17 -11.87
C GLU A 299 -3.61 8.95 -10.76
N GLU A 300 -2.54 9.67 -11.10
CA GLU A 300 -1.84 10.59 -10.19
C GLU A 300 -1.36 9.94 -8.87
N ILE A 301 -1.10 8.63 -8.88
CA ILE A 301 -0.59 7.89 -7.72
C ILE A 301 0.95 7.96 -7.70
N LYS A 302 1.53 8.25 -6.52
CA LYS A 302 2.97 8.51 -6.36
C LYS A 302 3.87 7.27 -6.25
N GLY A 303 3.34 6.15 -5.77
CA GLY A 303 4.03 4.85 -5.75
C GLY A 303 3.41 3.92 -6.79
N TYR A 304 3.04 2.69 -6.41
CA TYR A 304 2.39 1.73 -7.31
C TYR A 304 0.88 1.96 -7.46
N GLY A 305 0.38 1.83 -8.69
CA GLY A 305 -1.07 1.70 -8.94
C GLY A 305 -1.58 0.40 -8.33
N ILE A 306 -0.89 -0.70 -8.63
CA ILE A 306 -1.11 -2.00 -8.01
C ILE A 306 0.24 -2.55 -7.51
N LEU A 307 0.34 -2.87 -6.22
CA LEU A 307 1.50 -3.52 -5.62
C LEU A 307 1.12 -4.90 -5.10
N ASN A 308 1.59 -5.94 -5.80
CA ASN A 308 1.41 -7.34 -5.44
C ASN A 308 2.66 -7.89 -4.73
N LEU A 309 2.58 -8.05 -3.40
CA LEU A 309 3.67 -8.56 -2.56
C LEU A 309 3.47 -10.01 -2.12
N ALA A 310 2.22 -10.49 -2.07
CA ALA A 310 1.91 -11.83 -1.56
C ALA A 310 0.70 -12.49 -2.26
N GLY A 311 0.25 -11.93 -3.38
CA GLY A 311 -0.83 -12.47 -4.19
C GLY A 311 -0.37 -13.65 -5.05
N ASN A 312 -1.34 -14.49 -5.38
CA ASN A 312 -1.23 -15.71 -6.16
C ASN A 312 -2.51 -15.85 -7.01
N GLY A 313 -2.41 -16.19 -8.29
CA GLY A 313 -3.58 -16.23 -9.17
C GLY A 313 -4.24 -14.84 -9.28
N VAL A 314 -3.42 -13.81 -9.51
CA VAL A 314 -3.86 -12.42 -9.64
C VAL A 314 -4.06 -12.11 -11.12
N THR A 315 -5.21 -11.58 -11.49
CA THR A 315 -5.53 -11.14 -12.86
C THR A 315 -5.77 -9.63 -12.88
N ILE A 316 -4.97 -8.92 -13.67
CA ILE A 316 -5.04 -7.47 -13.85
C ILE A 316 -5.36 -7.21 -15.32
N ILE A 317 -6.61 -6.86 -15.64
CA ILE A 317 -7.08 -6.79 -17.03
C ILE A 317 -7.86 -5.52 -17.38
N GLY A 318 -7.58 -4.93 -18.55
CA GLY A 318 -8.41 -3.85 -19.07
C GLY A 318 -8.42 -2.58 -18.21
N ASN A 319 -7.36 -2.34 -17.43
CA ASN A 319 -7.24 -1.14 -16.61
C ASN A 319 -6.50 -0.03 -17.38
N TYR A 320 -6.76 1.22 -17.00
CA TYR A 320 -6.06 2.40 -17.47
C TYR A 320 -5.14 2.94 -16.38
N PHE A 321 -3.88 3.19 -16.71
CA PHE A 321 -2.86 3.70 -15.80
C PHE A 321 -2.26 5.01 -16.33
N GLU A 322 -2.45 6.08 -15.59
CA GLU A 322 -1.84 7.40 -15.80
C GLU A 322 -1.12 7.83 -14.51
N MET A 323 0.12 7.37 -14.36
CA MET A 323 0.78 7.28 -13.06
C MET A 323 1.85 8.34 -12.89
N VAL A 324 2.05 8.81 -11.65
CA VAL A 324 3.22 9.62 -11.27
C VAL A 324 4.38 8.73 -10.84
N GLY A 325 4.07 7.62 -10.14
CA GLY A 325 5.01 6.57 -9.81
C GLY A 325 4.95 5.39 -10.78
N ASN A 326 5.07 4.18 -10.23
CA ASN A 326 5.04 2.94 -11.00
C ASN A 326 3.60 2.47 -11.24
N SER A 327 3.29 1.83 -12.38
CA SER A 327 1.92 1.34 -12.61
C SER A 327 1.63 0.05 -11.86
N ILE A 328 2.41 -1.01 -12.08
CA ILE A 328 2.24 -2.32 -11.44
C ILE A 328 3.57 -2.83 -10.88
N GLY A 329 3.57 -3.30 -9.63
CA GLY A 329 4.67 -4.05 -9.04
C GLY A 329 4.23 -5.48 -8.72
N VAL A 330 4.91 -6.48 -9.25
CA VAL A 330 4.69 -7.90 -8.94
C VAL A 330 5.95 -8.45 -8.28
N LEU A 331 5.99 -8.38 -6.96
CA LEU A 331 7.17 -8.69 -6.13
C LEU A 331 6.91 -9.90 -5.21
N THR A 332 5.95 -10.72 -5.61
CA THR A 332 5.51 -11.91 -4.87
C THR A 332 6.36 -13.12 -5.25
N PRO A 333 6.82 -13.92 -4.28
CA PRO A 333 7.49 -15.20 -4.57
C PRO A 333 6.51 -16.31 -4.99
N TYR A 334 5.20 -16.05 -4.91
CA TYR A 334 4.14 -17.02 -5.17
C TYR A 334 3.76 -17.10 -6.67
N TRP A 335 2.84 -18.01 -7.02
CA TRP A 335 2.49 -18.38 -8.40
C TRP A 335 1.85 -17.25 -9.25
N SER A 336 1.32 -17.63 -10.42
CA SER A 336 0.88 -16.80 -11.54
C SER A 336 0.25 -15.43 -11.23
N THR A 337 0.77 -14.41 -11.90
CA THR A 337 0.08 -13.14 -12.14
C THR A 337 -0.12 -12.92 -13.64
N THR A 338 -1.35 -12.64 -14.06
CA THR A 338 -1.69 -12.28 -15.45
C THR A 338 -1.95 -10.79 -15.54
N ILE A 339 -1.27 -10.09 -16.44
CA ILE A 339 -1.46 -8.67 -16.75
C ILE A 339 -1.83 -8.58 -18.23
N ASP A 340 -3.10 -8.33 -18.53
CA ASP A 340 -3.64 -8.43 -19.89
C ASP A 340 -4.40 -7.16 -20.31
N THR A 341 -4.26 -6.74 -21.58
CA THR A 341 -5.14 -5.73 -22.19
C THR A 341 -5.22 -4.39 -21.41
N ASN A 342 -4.20 -4.04 -20.62
CA ASN A 342 -4.16 -2.77 -19.90
C ASN A 342 -3.61 -1.65 -20.80
N ALA A 343 -3.99 -0.41 -20.51
CA ALA A 343 -3.45 0.78 -21.14
C ALA A 343 -2.57 1.55 -20.16
N PHE A 344 -1.31 1.76 -20.52
CA PHE A 344 -0.33 2.49 -19.71
C PHE A 344 0.04 3.80 -20.40
N MET A 345 -0.10 4.92 -19.70
CA MET A 345 0.23 6.25 -20.21
C MET A 345 1.36 6.88 -19.38
N SER A 346 2.45 7.26 -20.05
CA SER A 346 3.64 7.89 -19.46
C SER A 346 3.60 9.41 -19.61
N PHE A 347 2.85 10.17 -18.79
CA PHE A 347 2.82 11.64 -18.93
C PHE A 347 2.56 12.47 -17.66
N TYR A 348 3.01 12.10 -16.46
CA TYR A 348 2.98 13.07 -15.33
C TYR A 348 4.10 12.83 -14.30
N GLY A 349 4.93 13.85 -14.05
CA GLY A 349 5.53 14.05 -12.73
C GLY A 349 6.97 13.57 -12.51
N TYR A 350 7.72 14.42 -11.81
CA TYR A 350 8.99 14.16 -11.17
C TYR A 350 8.81 13.07 -10.10
N GLY A 351 9.56 11.97 -10.16
CA GLY A 351 9.43 10.84 -9.25
C GLY A 351 9.63 11.22 -7.78
N TRP A 352 8.59 11.06 -6.96
CA TRP A 352 8.63 11.26 -5.51
C TRP A 352 8.43 9.92 -4.80
N ASN A 353 9.42 9.05 -4.96
CA ASN A 353 9.89 8.02 -4.03
C ASN A 353 10.56 6.92 -4.84
N MET A 354 11.88 6.88 -4.78
CA MET A 354 12.66 5.77 -5.29
C MET A 354 12.20 4.48 -4.60
N ASN A 355 11.42 3.65 -5.29
CA ASN A 355 10.92 2.40 -4.74
C ASN A 355 12.09 1.44 -4.53
N LYS A 356 12.29 1.04 -3.26
CA LYS A 356 13.31 0.07 -2.88
C LYS A 356 12.69 -1.32 -2.79
N HIS A 357 13.32 -2.30 -3.42
CA HIS A 357 13.03 -3.71 -3.23
C HIS A 357 14.32 -4.43 -2.82
N GLY A 358 14.29 -5.21 -1.74
CA GLY A 358 15.51 -5.82 -1.18
C GLY A 358 16.61 -4.81 -0.84
N GLY A 359 16.25 -3.60 -0.43
CA GLY A 359 17.19 -2.51 -0.15
C GLY A 359 17.73 -1.76 -1.38
N LYS A 360 17.37 -2.17 -2.59
CA LYS A 360 17.85 -1.60 -3.86
C LYS A 360 16.79 -0.75 -4.53
N VAL A 361 17.16 0.45 -4.99
CA VAL A 361 16.26 1.30 -5.80
C VAL A 361 16.05 0.63 -7.16
N VAL A 362 14.80 0.42 -7.56
CA VAL A 362 14.46 -0.29 -8.81
C VAL A 362 14.10 0.69 -9.91
N SER A 363 13.05 1.51 -9.71
CA SER A 363 12.63 2.60 -10.60
C SER A 363 11.49 3.40 -9.94
N ASP A 364 11.36 4.67 -10.30
CA ASP A 364 10.29 5.58 -9.87
C ASP A 364 9.28 5.91 -10.98
N GLN A 365 9.47 5.42 -12.21
CA GLN A 365 8.60 5.70 -13.38
C GLN A 365 8.35 4.48 -14.28
N ALA A 366 8.46 3.27 -13.74
CA ALA A 366 8.25 2.05 -14.52
C ALA A 366 6.76 1.73 -14.66
N HIS A 367 6.34 1.33 -15.87
CA HIS A 367 5.01 0.75 -16.03
C HIS A 367 4.87 -0.55 -15.26
N ILE A 368 5.86 -1.45 -15.34
CA ILE A 368 5.79 -2.73 -14.64
C ILE A 368 7.14 -3.07 -14.02
N ILE A 369 7.13 -3.44 -12.75
CA ILE A 369 8.27 -3.97 -12.01
C ILE A 369 7.97 -5.40 -11.61
N LEU A 370 8.88 -6.32 -11.92
CA LEU A 370 8.74 -7.76 -11.72
C LEU A 370 9.90 -8.32 -10.90
N ASP A 371 9.56 -8.97 -9.80
CA ASP A 371 10.42 -9.87 -9.05
C ASP A 371 9.64 -11.14 -8.70
N SER A 372 9.22 -11.86 -9.73
CA SER A 372 8.35 -13.02 -9.57
C SER A 372 8.55 -14.02 -10.72
N PRO A 373 8.54 -15.34 -10.43
CA PRO A 373 8.88 -16.38 -11.40
C PRO A 373 7.76 -16.80 -12.36
N ASP A 374 6.53 -16.32 -12.20
CA ASP A 374 5.39 -16.70 -13.05
C ASP A 374 4.49 -15.48 -13.31
N VAL A 375 4.90 -14.66 -14.27
CA VAL A 375 4.14 -13.49 -14.71
C VAL A 375 3.90 -13.57 -16.21
N GLN A 376 2.64 -13.40 -16.59
CA GLN A 376 2.18 -13.43 -17.98
C GLN A 376 1.72 -12.03 -18.37
N LEU A 377 2.39 -11.43 -19.34
CA LEU A 377 2.03 -10.12 -19.90
C LEU A 377 1.45 -10.32 -21.30
N ARG A 378 0.22 -9.87 -21.56
CA ARG A 378 -0.46 -10.04 -22.85
C ARG A 378 -1.21 -8.78 -23.28
N ASN A 379 -1.26 -8.49 -24.58
CA ASN A 379 -2.11 -7.45 -25.21
C ASN A 379 -2.10 -6.03 -24.56
N ASN A 380 -1.11 -5.72 -23.72
CA ASN A 380 -1.03 -4.43 -23.06
C ASN A 380 -0.59 -3.36 -24.05
N LYS A 381 -1.20 -2.18 -23.96
CA LYS A 381 -0.90 -0.99 -24.75
C LYS A 381 -0.10 -0.02 -23.91
N TYR A 382 0.93 0.56 -24.51
CA TYR A 382 1.79 1.52 -23.83
C TYR A 382 1.90 2.80 -24.66
N TYR A 383 1.73 3.93 -24.01
CA TYR A 383 1.71 5.26 -24.61
C TYR A 383 2.77 6.14 -23.94
N GLY A 384 3.63 6.79 -24.73
CA GLY A 384 4.71 7.67 -24.27
C GLY A 384 6.13 7.11 -24.46
N ASN A 385 7.14 7.84 -23.99
CA ASN A 385 8.55 7.67 -24.43
C ASN A 385 9.38 6.60 -23.69
N GLY A 386 8.77 5.74 -22.88
CA GLY A 386 9.52 4.67 -22.22
C GLY A 386 8.64 3.61 -21.57
N VAL A 387 8.65 2.39 -22.11
CA VAL A 387 8.16 1.21 -21.38
C VAL A 387 9.34 0.64 -20.62
N MET A 388 9.27 0.68 -19.29
CA MET A 388 10.26 0.02 -18.45
C MET A 388 9.63 -1.20 -17.79
N LEU A 389 10.10 -2.38 -18.21
CA LEU A 389 9.83 -3.66 -17.56
C LEU A 389 11.10 -4.06 -16.80
N PHE A 390 11.10 -3.92 -15.47
CA PHE A 390 12.24 -4.31 -14.65
C PHE A 390 12.09 -5.74 -14.16
N ARG A 391 13.10 -6.59 -14.38
CA ARG A 391 13.11 -7.97 -13.88
C ARG A 391 14.24 -8.14 -12.87
N LEU A 392 13.89 -8.56 -11.65
CA LEU A 392 14.83 -8.83 -10.57
C LEU A 392 15.15 -10.34 -10.38
N ALA A 393 14.23 -11.25 -10.74
CA ALA A 393 14.44 -12.71 -10.77
C ALA A 393 13.35 -13.48 -11.57
N GLY A 394 13.49 -14.81 -11.73
CA GLY A 394 12.41 -15.73 -12.17
C GLY A 394 12.22 -15.92 -13.68
N LYS A 395 11.35 -16.82 -14.17
CA LYS A 395 11.06 -17.04 -15.62
C LYS A 395 9.80 -16.29 -16.05
N THR A 396 9.91 -15.17 -16.75
CA THR A 396 8.73 -14.46 -17.28
C THR A 396 8.37 -14.97 -18.68
N VAL A 397 7.09 -15.16 -18.97
CA VAL A 397 6.61 -15.48 -20.32
C VAL A 397 5.87 -14.25 -20.86
N LEU A 398 6.43 -13.63 -21.90
CA LEU A 398 5.66 -12.71 -22.75
C LEU A 398 5.02 -13.58 -23.84
N ASP A 399 3.77 -14.01 -23.63
CA ASP A 399 3.03 -14.83 -24.61
C ASP A 399 2.82 -14.09 -25.93
N THR A 400 2.77 -12.76 -25.84
CA THR A 400 2.71 -11.87 -27.00
C THR A 400 3.60 -10.67 -26.69
N PRO A 401 4.48 -10.26 -27.61
CA PRO A 401 5.19 -9.01 -27.42
C PRO A 401 4.22 -7.85 -27.17
N PRO A 402 4.59 -6.84 -26.35
CA PRO A 402 3.81 -5.63 -26.13
C PRO A 402 3.19 -5.11 -27.43
N MET A 403 1.85 -5.08 -27.51
CA MET A 403 1.15 -4.55 -28.66
C MET A 403 1.23 -3.02 -28.61
N ILE A 404 2.15 -2.45 -29.39
CA ILE A 404 2.19 -1.03 -29.71
C ILE A 404 2.21 -0.97 -31.25
N ALA A 405 1.46 -0.03 -31.82
CA ALA A 405 1.25 0.28 -33.26
C ALA A 405 1.96 -0.61 -34.31
N GLU A 406 1.21 -1.07 -35.33
CA GLU A 406 1.71 -1.88 -36.46
C GLU A 406 3.17 -1.57 -36.86
N GLY A 407 4.06 -2.58 -36.84
CA GLY A 407 5.37 -2.51 -37.48
C GLY A 407 6.63 -2.75 -36.62
N VAL A 408 6.51 -2.98 -35.31
CA VAL A 408 7.68 -3.17 -34.41
C VAL A 408 8.28 -4.59 -34.51
N LYS A 409 9.61 -4.69 -34.70
CA LYS A 409 10.37 -5.95 -34.72
C LYS A 409 11.26 -6.08 -33.49
N PHE A 410 11.19 -7.21 -32.78
CA PHE A 410 12.16 -7.55 -31.73
C PHE A 410 13.51 -7.89 -32.37
N PRO A 411 14.64 -7.60 -31.70
CA PRO A 411 15.94 -8.07 -32.16
C PRO A 411 15.93 -9.61 -32.29
N HIS A 412 16.23 -10.09 -33.50
CA HIS A 412 16.58 -11.48 -33.84
C HIS A 412 15.77 -12.60 -33.19
N GLY A 413 14.45 -12.64 -33.40
CA GLY A 413 13.66 -13.85 -33.12
C GLY A 413 13.68 -14.32 -31.66
N ALA A 414 14.11 -13.46 -30.74
CA ALA A 414 14.10 -13.74 -29.31
C ALA A 414 12.64 -13.87 -28.85
N LYS A 415 12.24 -15.10 -28.51
CA LYS A 415 11.11 -15.30 -27.61
C LYS A 415 11.53 -14.72 -26.26
N ALA A 416 10.67 -13.96 -25.59
CA ALA A 416 11.00 -13.35 -24.30
C ALA A 416 11.24 -14.34 -23.15
N ALA A 417 11.21 -15.64 -23.44
CA ALA A 417 11.63 -16.70 -22.54
C ALA A 417 13.14 -16.93 -22.72
N ASP A 418 13.89 -16.89 -21.61
CA ASP A 418 15.31 -17.28 -21.47
C ASP A 418 16.40 -16.19 -21.43
N SER A 419 16.10 -14.94 -21.08
CA SER A 419 17.17 -14.08 -20.53
C SER A 419 17.37 -14.40 -19.04
N GLY A 420 18.51 -14.99 -18.66
CA GLY A 420 18.83 -15.36 -17.27
C GLY A 420 19.42 -14.22 -16.41
N GLY A 421 19.54 -13.00 -16.95
CA GLY A 421 20.20 -11.85 -16.31
C GLY A 421 19.25 -10.79 -15.76
N LEU A 422 19.74 -10.00 -14.80
CA LEU A 422 19.03 -8.85 -14.23
C LEU A 422 19.09 -7.68 -15.22
N GLY A 423 17.94 -7.19 -15.64
CA GLY A 423 17.86 -6.22 -16.74
C GLY A 423 16.48 -5.63 -16.89
N ALA A 424 16.37 -4.62 -17.76
CA ALA A 424 15.08 -4.13 -18.22
C ALA A 424 14.96 -4.26 -19.73
N TYR A 425 13.74 -4.57 -20.17
CA TYR A 425 13.34 -4.25 -21.53
C TYR A 425 12.90 -2.79 -21.54
N VAL A 426 13.67 -1.94 -22.22
CA VAL A 426 13.36 -0.52 -22.42
C VAL A 426 12.82 -0.35 -23.83
N TYR A 427 11.59 0.18 -23.94
CA TYR A 427 11.03 0.60 -25.21
C TYR A 427 11.47 2.01 -25.57
N TYR A 428 12.00 2.16 -26.78
CA TYR A 428 12.37 3.43 -27.38
C TYR A 428 11.29 3.86 -28.36
N ALA A 429 10.43 4.80 -27.97
CA ALA A 429 9.30 5.24 -28.80
C ALA A 429 9.73 5.87 -30.15
N ASP A 430 10.91 6.49 -30.18
CA ASP A 430 11.53 7.05 -31.37
C ASP A 430 12.02 6.00 -32.37
N THR A 431 12.49 4.84 -31.88
CA THR A 431 12.99 3.76 -32.74
C THR A 431 12.00 2.61 -32.88
N GLY A 432 10.91 2.62 -32.12
CA GLY A 432 9.95 1.53 -31.99
C GLY A 432 10.55 0.24 -31.44
N ASN A 433 11.77 0.22 -30.90
CA ASN A 433 12.46 -1.02 -30.52
C ASN A 433 12.46 -1.24 -29.01
N PHE A 434 12.35 -2.50 -28.60
CA PHE A 434 12.75 -2.94 -27.26
C PHE A 434 14.22 -3.32 -27.25
N VAL A 435 14.97 -2.73 -26.32
CA VAL A 435 16.36 -3.10 -26.04
C VAL A 435 16.39 -3.73 -24.65
N PHE A 436 16.80 -4.99 -24.57
CA PHE A 436 17.20 -5.55 -23.28
C PHE A 436 18.47 -4.83 -22.86
N ARG A 437 18.37 -4.06 -21.79
CA ARG A 437 19.51 -3.50 -21.08
C ARG A 437 19.77 -4.39 -19.90
N GLU A 438 20.80 -5.20 -20.01
CA GLU A 438 21.39 -5.84 -18.85
C GLU A 438 21.85 -4.73 -17.92
N PHE A 439 21.33 -4.73 -16.69
CA PHE A 439 21.85 -3.83 -15.70
C PHE A 439 23.05 -4.50 -15.08
N HIS A 440 24.21 -3.90 -15.29
CA HIS A 440 25.31 -4.09 -14.37
C HIS A 440 24.81 -3.57 -13.02
N LEU A 441 24.48 -4.49 -12.11
CA LEU A 441 24.31 -4.12 -10.72
C LEU A 441 25.68 -3.65 -10.26
N PRO A 442 25.84 -2.35 -9.98
CA PRO A 442 27.14 -1.90 -9.52
C PRO A 442 27.49 -2.70 -8.27
N SER A 443 28.71 -3.21 -8.21
CA SER A 443 29.26 -3.77 -6.97
C SER A 443 29.09 -2.75 -5.84
N GLU A 444 29.15 -3.17 -4.58
CA GLU A 444 29.08 -2.21 -3.47
C GLU A 444 30.08 -1.06 -3.64
N ASP A 445 31.26 -1.35 -4.18
CA ASP A 445 32.30 -0.38 -4.51
C ASP A 445 31.90 0.59 -5.64
N GLU A 446 31.23 0.10 -6.69
CA GLU A 446 30.73 0.95 -7.77
C GLU A 446 29.53 1.79 -7.33
N ALA A 447 28.63 1.24 -6.51
CA ALA A 447 27.49 1.95 -5.96
C ALA A 447 27.96 3.05 -5.00
N LEU A 448 28.96 2.74 -4.17
CA LEU A 448 29.67 3.71 -3.35
C LEU A 448 30.31 4.81 -4.20
N THR A 449 31.01 4.44 -5.27
CA THR A 449 31.63 5.38 -6.21
C THR A 449 30.60 6.31 -6.86
N GLN A 450 29.45 5.77 -7.29
CA GLN A 450 28.37 6.58 -7.85
C GLN A 450 27.75 7.52 -6.82
N ARG A 451 27.50 7.07 -5.59
CA ARG A 451 26.97 7.91 -4.50
C ARG A 451 27.93 9.05 -4.18
N ILE A 452 29.24 8.77 -4.10
CA ILE A 452 30.29 9.78 -3.94
C ILE A 452 30.25 10.76 -5.12
N ARG A 453 30.14 10.28 -6.35
CA ARG A 453 30.07 11.13 -7.56
C ARG A 453 28.85 12.04 -7.55
N GLN A 454 27.68 11.53 -7.15
CA GLN A 454 26.45 12.32 -7.04
C GLN A 454 26.57 13.39 -5.95
N ALA A 455 27.09 13.04 -4.77
CA ALA A 455 27.33 14.01 -3.70
C ALA A 455 28.36 15.08 -4.12
N LYS A 456 29.42 14.71 -4.83
CA LYS A 456 30.38 15.67 -5.40
C LYS A 456 29.75 16.58 -6.47
N ARG A 457 28.83 16.06 -7.28
CA ARG A 457 28.07 16.91 -8.22
C ARG A 457 27.16 17.91 -7.50
N LYS A 458 26.53 17.52 -6.38
CA LYS A 458 25.78 18.47 -5.55
C LYS A 458 26.69 19.58 -5.01
N LEU A 459 27.92 19.24 -4.65
CA LEU A 459 28.92 20.21 -4.21
C LEU A 459 29.31 21.18 -5.34
N GLU A 460 29.52 20.68 -6.56
CA GLU A 460 29.76 21.53 -7.74
C GLU A 460 28.59 22.51 -7.95
N ILE A 461 27.36 22.02 -7.94
CA ILE A 461 26.15 22.86 -8.08
C ILE A 461 26.07 23.89 -6.93
N ALA A 462 26.36 23.47 -5.70
CA ALA A 462 26.36 24.38 -4.56
C ALA A 462 27.37 25.53 -4.74
N THR A 463 28.50 25.31 -5.43
CA THR A 463 29.49 26.36 -5.69
C THR A 463 28.99 27.44 -6.65
N GLU A 464 27.99 27.13 -7.48
CA GLU A 464 27.37 28.03 -8.46
C GLU A 464 26.26 28.91 -7.86
N ASP A 465 25.90 28.70 -6.58
CA ASP A 465 24.88 29.49 -5.91
C ASP A 465 25.30 30.97 -5.79
N LYS A 466 24.37 31.86 -6.14
CA LYS A 466 24.61 33.31 -6.25
C LYS A 466 24.56 34.02 -4.90
N GLU A 467 23.88 33.44 -3.92
CA GLU A 467 23.77 34.02 -2.58
C GLU A 467 24.92 33.51 -1.68
N PRO A 468 25.81 34.37 -1.17
CA PRO A 468 27.02 33.92 -0.46
C PRO A 468 26.77 33.09 0.80
N GLN A 469 25.70 33.39 1.55
CA GLN A 469 25.38 32.67 2.79
C GLN A 469 24.76 31.29 2.49
N SER A 470 23.81 31.23 1.54
CA SER A 470 23.19 29.99 1.06
C SER A 470 24.21 29.06 0.41
N ARG A 471 25.15 29.63 -0.37
CA ARG A 471 26.28 28.90 -0.96
C ARG A 471 27.14 28.18 0.07
N VAL A 472 27.59 28.88 1.12
CA VAL A 472 28.48 28.29 2.14
C VAL A 472 27.77 27.16 2.89
N ALA A 473 26.49 27.34 3.25
CA ALA A 473 25.70 26.29 3.89
C ALA A 473 25.52 25.07 2.97
N ALA A 474 25.19 25.28 1.70
CA ALA A 474 25.03 24.22 0.71
C ALA A 474 26.34 23.45 0.47
N GLN A 475 27.48 24.15 0.41
CA GLN A 475 28.81 23.54 0.28
C GLN A 475 29.16 22.67 1.49
N ILE A 476 28.90 23.15 2.71
CA ILE A 476 29.13 22.39 3.94
C ILE A 476 28.29 21.11 3.93
N VAL A 477 26.98 21.21 3.67
CA VAL A 477 26.07 20.06 3.68
C VAL A 477 26.44 19.04 2.61
N ALA A 478 26.70 19.47 1.38
CA ALA A 478 27.08 18.56 0.30
C ALA A 478 28.43 17.87 0.56
N GLN A 479 29.41 18.60 1.10
CA GLN A 479 30.72 18.05 1.43
C GLN A 479 30.66 17.06 2.62
N MET A 480 29.82 17.36 3.62
CA MET A 480 29.55 16.43 4.72
C MET A 480 28.84 15.16 4.24
N GLU A 481 27.90 15.26 3.29
CA GLU A 481 27.23 14.10 2.69
C GLU A 481 28.24 13.12 2.05
N VAL A 482 29.30 13.62 1.39
CA VAL A 482 30.39 12.77 0.87
C VAL A 482 31.09 12.01 2.01
N GLY A 483 31.40 12.70 3.11
CA GLY A 483 32.01 12.10 4.29
C GLY A 483 31.12 11.04 4.94
N ASP A 484 29.83 11.33 5.08
CA ASP A 484 28.86 10.41 5.70
C ASP A 484 28.72 9.12 4.88
N ILE A 485 28.68 9.24 3.55
CA ILE A 485 28.68 8.09 2.63
C ILE A 485 29.91 7.20 2.86
N LEU A 486 31.10 7.79 3.01
CA LEU A 486 32.35 7.07 3.26
C LEU A 486 32.39 6.42 4.66
N VAL A 487 31.88 7.10 5.69
CA VAL A 487 31.74 6.51 7.04
C VAL A 487 30.82 5.29 7.00
N SER A 488 29.69 5.37 6.30
CA SER A 488 28.77 4.24 6.15
C SER A 488 29.39 3.05 5.41
N ALA A 489 30.38 3.30 4.54
CA ALA A 489 31.14 2.27 3.84
C ALA A 489 32.36 1.74 4.63
N GLY A 490 32.62 2.27 5.83
CA GLY A 490 33.78 1.89 6.65
C GLY A 490 35.10 2.55 6.24
N ASP A 491 35.10 3.46 5.26
CA ASP A 491 36.29 4.20 4.83
C ASP A 491 36.46 5.48 5.66
N PHE A 492 36.78 5.29 6.93
CA PHE A 492 36.84 6.37 7.91
C PHE A 492 37.97 7.38 7.64
N ASP A 493 39.07 6.94 7.04
CA ASP A 493 40.21 7.82 6.74
C ASP A 493 39.87 8.80 5.63
N ARG A 494 39.25 8.34 4.53
CA ARG A 494 38.80 9.24 3.46
C ARG A 494 37.63 10.12 3.92
N ALA A 495 36.71 9.59 4.73
CA ALA A 495 35.64 10.41 5.30
C ALA A 495 36.17 11.63 6.08
N ARG A 496 37.20 11.42 6.90
CA ARG A 496 37.84 12.51 7.67
C ARG A 496 38.51 13.56 6.79
N VAL A 497 39.06 13.17 5.63
CA VAL A 497 39.59 14.13 4.66
C VAL A 497 38.46 15.03 4.15
N GLU A 498 37.33 14.45 3.76
CA GLU A 498 36.18 15.20 3.24
C GLU A 498 35.55 16.11 4.33
N TYR A 499 35.46 15.66 5.58
CA TYR A 499 35.04 16.53 6.69
C TYR A 499 36.02 17.67 6.97
N LYS A 500 37.34 17.42 6.91
CA LYS A 500 38.34 18.49 7.04
C LYS A 500 38.26 19.51 5.92
N GLN A 501 37.86 19.09 4.71
CA GLN A 501 37.55 19.99 3.60
C GLN A 501 36.27 20.80 3.89
N ALA A 502 35.22 20.16 4.42
CA ALA A 502 34.00 20.86 4.83
C ALA A 502 34.30 21.96 5.86
N PHE A 503 35.25 21.70 6.77
CA PHE A 503 35.67 22.62 7.83
C PHE A 503 36.33 23.91 7.32
N GLN A 504 36.73 23.96 6.04
CA GLN A 504 37.32 25.15 5.41
C GLN A 504 36.27 26.17 4.94
N TYR A 505 35.02 25.76 4.71
CA TYR A 505 33.96 26.65 4.23
C TYR A 505 33.41 27.62 5.29
N PRO A 506 33.08 27.20 6.54
CA PRO A 506 32.50 28.11 7.51
C PRO A 506 33.53 29.11 8.08
N ALA A 507 33.11 30.37 8.19
CA ALA A 507 33.91 31.43 8.81
C ALA A 507 34.15 31.15 10.31
N ALA A 508 35.18 31.77 10.90
CA ALA A 508 35.58 31.53 12.29
C ALA A 508 34.46 31.80 13.31
N ASN A 509 33.57 32.76 13.03
CA ASN A 509 32.42 33.10 13.86
C ASN A 509 31.20 32.18 13.65
N GLN A 510 31.23 31.26 12.68
CA GLN A 510 30.19 30.26 12.44
C GLN A 510 30.46 28.98 13.25
N ALA A 511 30.49 29.15 14.59
CA ALA A 511 30.71 28.06 15.54
C ALA A 511 29.72 26.90 15.34
N GLU A 512 28.52 27.18 14.81
CA GLU A 512 27.51 26.18 14.47
C GLU A 512 28.07 25.06 13.59
N TRP A 513 28.48 25.45 12.38
CA TRP A 513 28.92 24.51 11.37
C TRP A 513 30.25 23.88 11.73
N ARG A 514 31.15 24.67 12.31
CA ARG A 514 32.48 24.19 12.74
C ARG A 514 32.37 23.10 13.80
N SER A 515 31.55 23.30 14.84
CA SER A 515 31.36 22.27 15.87
C SER A 515 30.64 21.03 15.33
N THR A 516 29.69 21.21 14.40
CA THR A 516 28.99 20.09 13.73
C THR A 516 29.93 19.21 12.93
N ILE A 517 30.80 19.80 12.11
CA ILE A 517 31.80 19.08 11.32
C ILE A 517 32.81 18.38 12.24
N GLN A 518 33.23 19.05 13.32
CA GLN A 518 34.17 18.48 14.29
C GLN A 518 33.57 17.28 15.04
N ILE A 519 32.26 17.30 15.34
CA ILE A 519 31.55 16.13 15.90
C ILE A 519 31.52 14.98 14.89
N ALA A 520 31.27 15.23 13.61
CA ALA A 520 31.29 14.18 12.58
C ALA A 520 32.68 13.52 12.45
N ILE A 521 33.75 14.30 12.59
CA ILE A 521 35.13 13.77 12.68
C ILE A 521 35.29 12.87 13.92
N ALA A 522 34.81 13.33 15.09
CA ALA A 522 34.89 12.55 16.33
C ALA A 522 34.10 11.24 16.25
N ASP A 523 32.88 11.27 15.70
CA ASP A 523 32.04 10.11 15.45
C ASP A 523 32.71 9.10 14.51
N SER A 524 33.44 9.58 13.49
CA SER A 524 34.19 8.70 12.60
C SER A 524 35.30 7.93 13.33
N TYR A 525 36.01 8.57 14.26
CA TYR A 525 37.01 7.91 15.09
C TYR A 525 36.36 6.92 16.06
N MET A 526 35.21 7.31 16.63
CA MET A 526 34.46 6.48 17.57
C MET A 526 33.99 5.17 16.93
N LYS A 527 33.45 5.24 15.70
CA LYS A 527 33.05 4.07 14.90
C LYS A 527 34.23 3.19 14.51
N GLN A 528 35.41 3.78 14.27
CA GLN A 528 36.66 3.04 14.01
C GLN A 528 37.32 2.51 15.29
N LYS A 529 36.71 2.72 16.47
CA LYS A 529 37.24 2.35 17.79
C LYS A 529 38.58 3.01 18.14
N LYS A 530 38.88 4.18 17.55
CA LYS A 530 40.04 5.01 17.89
C LYS A 530 39.65 5.98 18.99
N TYR A 531 39.50 5.47 20.20
CA TYR A 531 38.80 6.19 21.27
C TYR A 531 39.58 7.40 21.82
N ARG A 532 40.92 7.36 21.79
CA ARG A 532 41.76 8.50 22.21
C ARG A 532 41.60 9.68 21.25
N GLU A 533 41.61 9.41 19.95
CA GLU A 533 41.43 10.39 18.90
C GLU A 533 39.98 10.91 18.85
N ALA A 534 39.00 10.04 19.10
CA ALA A 534 37.61 10.44 19.26
C ALA A 534 37.43 11.42 20.44
N ALA A 535 38.01 11.10 21.60
CA ALA A 535 37.97 11.98 22.77
C ALA A 535 38.60 13.35 22.49
N ALA A 536 39.79 13.39 21.88
CA ALA A 536 40.44 14.64 21.51
C ALA A 536 39.61 15.47 20.53
N ALA A 537 38.99 14.83 19.53
CA ALA A 537 38.14 15.50 18.56
C ALA A 537 36.84 16.05 19.18
N TYR A 538 36.25 15.33 20.14
CA TYR A 538 35.09 15.79 20.90
C TYR A 538 35.41 16.97 21.83
N GLU A 539 36.59 16.96 22.49
CA GLU A 539 37.06 18.10 23.29
C GLU A 539 37.25 19.34 22.41
N GLU A 540 37.77 19.17 21.21
CA GLU A 540 37.93 20.27 20.26
C GLU A 540 36.57 20.83 19.81
N ALA A 541 35.58 19.97 19.57
CA ALA A 541 34.21 20.43 19.28
C ALA A 541 33.62 21.26 20.45
N GLN A 542 33.88 20.85 21.70
CA GLN A 542 33.45 21.61 22.89
C GLN A 542 34.11 22.98 22.99
N LYS A 543 35.40 23.10 22.64
CA LYS A 543 36.09 24.41 22.61
C LYS A 543 35.55 25.36 21.54
N ILE A 544 35.09 24.83 20.40
CA ILE A 544 34.48 25.64 19.33
C ILE A 544 33.13 26.23 19.76
N GLY A 545 32.41 25.54 20.66
CA GLY A 545 31.09 25.95 21.14
C GLY A 545 29.98 25.14 20.48
N VAL A 546 29.65 24.00 21.09
CA VAL A 546 28.52 23.13 20.67
C VAL A 546 27.21 23.74 21.14
N TYR A 547 26.14 23.57 20.36
CA TYR A 547 24.83 24.19 20.58
C TYR A 547 23.70 23.19 20.24
N GLY A 548 22.50 23.48 20.77
CA GLY A 548 21.32 22.66 20.56
C GLY A 548 21.45 21.24 21.10
N TRP A 549 20.81 20.28 20.42
CA TRP A 549 20.82 18.86 20.82
C TRP A 549 22.21 18.20 20.80
N ARG A 550 23.17 18.81 20.08
CA ARG A 550 24.53 18.28 19.92
C ARG A 550 25.38 18.41 21.18
N VAL A 551 25.00 19.28 22.12
CA VAL A 551 25.71 19.44 23.41
C VAL A 551 25.71 18.13 24.18
N GLU A 552 24.54 17.50 24.29
CA GLU A 552 24.40 16.25 25.05
C GLU A 552 25.03 15.07 24.32
N HIS A 553 24.94 15.03 22.98
CA HIS A 553 25.63 14.03 22.15
C HIS A 553 27.15 14.09 22.35
N ALA A 554 27.76 15.28 22.19
CA ALA A 554 29.20 15.45 22.34
C ALA A 554 29.67 15.15 23.77
N LYS A 555 28.92 15.55 24.79
CA LYS A 555 29.25 15.27 26.20
C LYS A 555 29.18 13.78 26.53
N THR A 556 28.12 13.11 26.10
CA THR A 556 27.91 11.67 26.32
C THR A 556 28.99 10.85 25.63
N ASN A 557 29.23 11.12 24.35
CA ASN A 557 30.21 10.36 23.59
C ASN A 557 31.66 10.70 23.96
N LEU A 558 31.96 11.92 24.42
CA LEU A 558 33.27 12.23 24.99
C LEU A 558 33.55 11.39 26.23
N LYS A 559 32.57 11.29 27.15
CA LYS A 559 32.70 10.46 28.34
C LYS A 559 32.93 9.00 27.95
N GLN A 560 32.10 8.48 27.05
CA GLN A 560 32.23 7.12 26.54
C GLN A 560 33.59 6.86 25.86
N ALA A 561 34.08 7.80 25.05
CA ALA A 561 35.38 7.71 24.40
C ALA A 561 36.53 7.66 25.42
N LYS A 562 36.48 8.47 26.48
CA LYS A 562 37.47 8.45 27.56
C LYS A 562 37.45 7.15 28.36
N ASP A 563 36.26 6.66 28.69
CA ASP A 563 36.09 5.42 29.45
C ASP A 563 36.63 4.22 28.65
N LEU A 564 36.31 4.14 27.35
CA LEU A 564 36.82 3.09 26.47
C LEU A 564 38.33 3.22 26.20
N ALA A 565 38.85 4.44 26.02
CA ALA A 565 40.29 4.67 25.86
C ALA A 565 41.11 4.30 27.10
N ALA A 566 40.52 4.37 28.29
CA ALA A 566 41.15 3.95 29.56
C ALA A 566 41.20 2.42 29.70
N GLN A 567 40.27 1.69 29.07
CA GLN A 567 40.23 0.23 29.04
C GLN A 567 41.22 -0.39 28.03
N GLU A 568 41.74 0.41 27.09
CA GLU A 568 42.79 0.01 26.13
C GLU A 568 44.22 0.18 26.69
N ARG A 569 44.38 0.48 27.97
CA ARG A 569 45.66 0.44 28.69
C ARG A 569 45.83 -0.91 29.37
#